data_AF-A0A2K5C4Z1-F1
#
_entry.id   AF-A0A2K5C4Z1-F1
#
_cell.length_a   1.000
_cell.length_b   1.000
_cell.length_c   1.000
_cell.angle_alpha   90.00
_cell.angle_beta   90.00
_cell.angle_gamma   90.00
#
_symmetry.space_group_name_H-M   'P 1'
#
loop_
_entity.id
_entity.type
_entity.pdbx_description
1 polymer ?
#
loop_
_entity_poly.entity_id
_entity_poly.type
_entity_poly.pdbx_seq_one_letter_code
_entity_poly.pdbx_strand_id
1 'polypeptide(L)'
;MICRLAGAGLLSVARNHLCVFTLQSRRYDSRTTIFSPEVEYAMEAIGHRRNIHKLLDESFFSEKIYKLNEDMACSVAGITSDANVLTNELRLIAQRYLLQYQEPIPCEQLVTALCDIKQAYTQFGGKRPFGVSLLYIGWDKHYGFQLYQSDPSGNYGGWKATCIGNNSAAAVSMLKQDYKEGEMTLKSALALAIKVLNKTMDVSKLSAEKGESLEPGSLGDRDSISKKKKKEYF
;
A
#
# COMPACT_ATOMS: atom_id res chain seq x y z
N MET A 1 5.13 31.77 -30.52
CA MET A 1 4.66 32.83 -29.60
C MET A 1 3.14 32.86 -29.68
N ILE A 2 2.46 32.42 -28.61
CA ILE A 2 1.07 32.70 -28.16
C ILE A 2 -0.13 32.39 -29.11
N CYS A 3 -0.91 31.38 -28.68
CA CYS A 3 -2.40 31.19 -28.65
C CYS A 3 -3.29 31.67 -29.83
N ARG A 4 -4.38 30.99 -30.26
CA ARG A 4 -5.33 30.10 -29.55
C ARG A 4 -6.33 29.46 -30.56
N LEU A 5 -6.80 28.25 -30.21
CA LEU A 5 -8.14 27.64 -30.34
C LEU A 5 -8.85 27.32 -31.69
N ALA A 6 -9.16 26.01 -31.78
CA ALA A 6 -10.46 25.39 -32.09
C ALA A 6 -10.94 25.23 -33.54
N GLY A 7 -11.26 23.97 -33.88
CA GLY A 7 -12.43 23.67 -34.72
C GLY A 7 -12.17 22.89 -36.00
N ALA A 8 -12.47 21.59 -35.95
CA ALA A 8 -13.07 20.78 -37.01
C ALA A 8 -12.38 20.63 -38.40
N GLY A 9 -11.87 19.42 -38.64
CA GLY A 9 -12.42 18.57 -39.71
C GLY A 9 -11.57 18.30 -40.97
N LEU A 10 -11.54 17.01 -41.30
CA LEU A 10 -11.27 16.34 -42.59
C LEU A 10 -9.82 15.99 -43.00
N LEU A 11 -9.55 14.68 -42.98
CA LEU A 11 -8.95 13.99 -44.13
C LEU A 11 -9.60 12.60 -44.27
N SER A 12 -9.98 12.22 -45.49
CA SER A 12 -10.72 11.00 -45.86
C SER A 12 -9.88 10.08 -46.76
N VAL A 13 -10.35 8.82 -46.89
CA VAL A 13 -10.09 7.74 -47.91
C VAL A 13 -9.01 6.70 -47.54
N ALA A 14 -9.18 5.38 -47.69
CA ALA A 14 -10.31 4.43 -47.75
C ALA A 14 -9.77 2.98 -47.74
N ARG A 15 -10.50 2.04 -47.13
CA ARG A 15 -11.02 0.76 -47.71
C ARG A 15 -11.05 -0.41 -46.71
N ASN A 16 -12.18 -1.12 -46.81
CA ASN A 16 -12.56 -2.44 -46.31
C ASN A 16 -13.17 -2.51 -44.89
N HIS A 17 -14.50 -2.45 -44.93
CA HIS A 17 -15.50 -2.85 -43.95
C HIS A 17 -15.04 -3.61 -42.69
N LEU A 18 -15.18 -2.94 -41.55
CA LEU A 18 -15.87 -3.50 -40.38
C LEU A 18 -16.71 -2.38 -39.75
N CYS A 19 -18.02 -2.36 -40.05
CA CYS A 19 -18.96 -1.53 -39.31
C CYS A 19 -19.15 -2.13 -37.91
N VAL A 20 -18.32 -1.72 -36.96
CA VAL A 20 -18.68 -1.79 -35.54
C VAL A 20 -19.29 -0.45 -35.18
N PHE A 21 -20.61 -0.41 -35.04
CA PHE A 21 -21.27 0.68 -34.34
C PHE A 21 -20.67 0.75 -32.93
N THR A 22 -19.82 1.75 -32.65
CA THR A 22 -19.51 2.10 -31.27
C THR A 22 -20.80 2.62 -30.65
N LEU A 23 -21.55 1.74 -29.99
CA LEU A 23 -22.47 2.11 -28.92
C LEU A 23 -21.72 3.15 -28.05
N GLN A 24 -22.29 4.34 -27.95
CA GLN A 24 -21.71 5.46 -27.20
C GLN A 24 -21.42 5.05 -25.75
N SER A 25 -20.21 4.59 -25.45
CA SER A 25 -19.75 4.33 -24.08
C SER A 25 -19.34 5.62 -23.35
N ARG A 26 -19.18 6.72 -24.09
CA ARG A 26 -18.79 8.05 -23.54
C ARG A 26 -19.70 8.54 -22.41
N ARG A 27 -20.96 8.10 -22.37
CA ARG A 27 -21.94 8.58 -21.37
C ARG A 27 -21.70 8.03 -19.96
N TYR A 28 -20.89 6.96 -19.83
CA TYR A 28 -20.51 6.34 -18.54
C TYR A 28 -18.99 6.35 -18.30
N ASP A 29 -18.22 7.05 -19.13
CA ASP A 29 -16.77 7.17 -18.99
C ASP A 29 -16.45 8.22 -17.93
N SER A 30 -16.24 7.77 -16.69
CA SER A 30 -15.71 8.55 -15.56
C SER A 30 -14.23 8.85 -15.77
N ARG A 31 -13.87 9.45 -16.91
CA ARG A 31 -12.50 9.63 -17.43
C ARG A 31 -11.47 9.85 -16.31
N THR A 32 -10.80 8.76 -15.95
CA THR A 32 -10.08 8.66 -14.69
C THR A 32 -8.75 9.41 -14.61
N THR A 33 -8.37 10.02 -15.72
CA THR A 33 -7.05 10.60 -15.98
C THR A 33 -7.12 12.06 -16.39
N ILE A 34 -8.26 12.70 -16.18
CA ILE A 34 -8.38 14.16 -16.25
C ILE A 34 -7.90 14.73 -14.92
N PHE A 35 -7.28 15.93 -14.93
CA PHE A 35 -7.03 16.72 -13.74
C PHE A 35 -8.33 16.97 -12.95
N SER A 36 -8.62 16.08 -11.99
CA SER A 36 -9.84 15.98 -11.17
C SER A 36 -9.63 14.94 -10.05
N PRO A 37 -10.44 14.94 -8.96
CA PRO A 37 -10.04 14.43 -7.65
C PRO A 37 -10.08 12.89 -7.47
N GLU A 38 -9.89 12.10 -8.52
CA GLU A 38 -10.04 10.63 -8.39
C GLU A 38 -8.97 9.96 -7.55
N VAL A 39 -7.74 10.45 -7.61
CA VAL A 39 -6.66 10.01 -6.71
C VAL A 39 -6.98 10.43 -5.27
N GLU A 40 -7.60 11.59 -5.09
CA GLU A 40 -8.00 12.11 -3.77
C GLU A 40 -9.12 11.24 -3.15
N TYR A 41 -10.11 10.83 -3.94
CA TYR A 41 -11.12 9.86 -3.49
C TYR A 41 -10.52 8.51 -3.11
N ALA A 42 -9.53 8.01 -3.85
CA ALA A 42 -8.81 6.79 -3.49
C ALA A 42 -8.05 6.93 -2.17
N MET A 43 -7.47 8.11 -1.90
CA MET A 43 -6.83 8.41 -0.61
C MET A 43 -7.85 8.50 0.53
N GLU A 44 -9.01 9.10 0.29
CA GLU A 44 -10.08 9.19 1.29
C GLU A 44 -10.61 7.80 1.68
N ALA A 45 -10.72 6.88 0.72
CA ALA A 45 -11.15 5.50 0.97
C ALA A 45 -10.21 4.73 1.92
N ILE A 46 -8.93 5.09 1.99
CA ILE A 46 -7.93 4.47 2.87
C ILE A 46 -8.12 4.93 4.33
N GLY A 47 -8.55 6.18 4.52
CA GLY A 47 -8.83 6.75 5.83
C GLY A 47 -10.10 6.19 6.49
N HIS A 48 -10.99 5.56 5.71
CA HIS A 48 -12.26 5.08 6.22
C HIS A 48 -12.13 3.86 7.13
N ARG A 49 -12.85 3.92 8.26
CA ARG A 49 -12.94 2.83 9.23
C ARG A 49 -13.71 1.64 8.66
N ARG A 50 -13.18 0.43 8.85
CA ARG A 50 -13.95 -0.81 8.62
C ARG A 50 -14.85 -1.09 9.83
N ASN A 51 -16.17 -1.12 9.61
CA ASN A 51 -17.14 -1.56 10.61
C ASN A 51 -17.24 -3.09 10.57
N ILE A 52 -16.75 -3.76 11.61
CA ILE A 52 -16.78 -5.22 11.74
C ILE A 52 -18.03 -5.60 12.53
N HIS A 53 -18.89 -6.43 11.95
CA HIS A 53 -20.05 -6.98 12.66
C HIS A 53 -19.61 -8.07 13.65
N LYS A 54 -20.26 -8.13 14.81
CA LYS A 54 -19.97 -9.11 15.88
C LYS A 54 -20.15 -10.58 15.46
N LEU A 55 -20.79 -10.84 14.32
CA LEU A 55 -21.06 -12.17 13.78
C LEU A 55 -19.96 -12.66 12.83
N LEU A 56 -18.99 -11.81 12.49
CA LEU A 56 -17.83 -12.24 11.72
C LEU A 56 -17.00 -13.17 12.60
N ASP A 57 -16.75 -14.37 12.08
CA ASP A 57 -15.95 -15.37 12.76
C ASP A 57 -14.50 -14.86 12.89
N GLU A 58 -14.02 -14.82 14.13
CA GLU A 58 -12.68 -14.38 14.52
C GLU A 58 -11.58 -15.30 13.96
N SER A 59 -11.93 -16.48 13.43
CA SER A 59 -10.99 -17.34 12.72
C SER A 59 -10.58 -16.78 11.34
N PHE A 60 -11.41 -15.92 10.73
CA PHE A 60 -11.19 -15.32 9.40
C PHE A 60 -10.77 -13.84 9.47
N PHE A 61 -9.87 -13.49 10.39
CA PHE A 61 -9.24 -12.17 10.31
C PHE A 61 -8.52 -12.03 8.96
N SER A 62 -8.84 -10.99 8.21
CA SER A 62 -8.09 -10.64 7.01
C SER A 62 -6.69 -10.23 7.44
N GLU A 63 -5.70 -11.09 7.16
CA GLU A 63 -4.29 -10.75 7.34
C GLU A 63 -4.00 -9.41 6.68
N LYS A 64 -3.37 -8.49 7.40
CA LYS A 64 -2.99 -7.17 6.87
C LYS A 64 -1.52 -7.12 6.51
N ILE A 65 -0.72 -8.05 7.03
CA ILE A 65 0.70 -8.16 6.77
C ILE A 65 0.95 -9.31 5.79
N TYR A 66 1.61 -8.99 4.69
CA TYR A 66 1.93 -9.94 3.63
C TYR A 66 3.44 -10.04 3.46
N LYS A 67 3.96 -11.26 3.46
CA LYS A 67 5.36 -11.52 3.08
C LYS A 67 5.54 -11.34 1.57
N LEU A 68 6.52 -10.52 1.17
CA LEU A 68 6.85 -10.25 -0.23
C LEU A 68 8.03 -11.09 -0.71
N ASN A 69 9.09 -11.12 0.10
CA ASN A 69 10.30 -11.91 -0.12
C ASN A 69 10.83 -12.42 1.22
N GLU A 70 11.96 -13.12 1.23
CA GLU A 70 12.64 -13.54 2.46
C GLU A 70 13.04 -12.36 3.34
N ASP A 71 13.48 -11.25 2.76
CA ASP A 71 13.95 -10.08 3.52
C ASP A 71 12.97 -8.91 3.55
N MET A 72 11.74 -9.09 3.02
CA MET A 72 10.78 -7.99 2.87
C MET A 72 9.33 -8.41 3.08
N ALA A 73 8.57 -7.54 3.75
CA ALA A 73 7.14 -7.68 3.99
C ALA A 73 6.42 -6.34 3.81
N CYS A 74 5.12 -6.37 3.62
CA CYS A 74 4.31 -5.16 3.57
C CYS A 74 3.03 -5.27 4.41
N SER A 75 2.58 -4.12 4.93
CA SER A 75 1.27 -3.95 5.54
C SER A 75 0.36 -3.12 4.64
N VAL A 76 -0.93 -3.45 4.65
CA VAL A 76 -1.93 -2.90 3.74
C VAL A 76 -2.94 -2.02 4.49
N ALA A 77 -3.26 -0.84 3.92
CA ALA A 77 -4.47 -0.10 4.25
C ALA A 77 -5.25 0.28 2.97
N GLY A 78 -6.58 0.07 3.00
CA GLY A 78 -7.45 0.32 1.85
C GLY A 78 -8.21 -0.93 1.39
N ILE A 79 -8.43 -1.06 0.09
CA ILE A 79 -9.21 -2.15 -0.53
C ILE A 79 -8.38 -3.45 -0.60
N THR A 80 -8.83 -4.51 0.07
CA THR A 80 -8.08 -5.79 0.16
C THR A 80 -7.89 -6.47 -1.20
N SER A 81 -8.86 -6.38 -2.11
CA SER A 81 -8.74 -6.99 -3.45
C SER A 81 -7.61 -6.36 -4.26
N ASP A 82 -7.50 -5.04 -4.22
CA ASP A 82 -6.44 -4.30 -4.90
C ASP A 82 -5.08 -4.62 -4.27
N ALA A 83 -5.04 -4.76 -2.95
CA ALA A 83 -3.83 -5.11 -2.23
C ALA A 83 -3.31 -6.50 -2.61
N ASN A 84 -4.19 -7.48 -2.79
CA ASN A 84 -3.80 -8.82 -3.23
C ASN A 84 -3.16 -8.79 -4.63
N VAL A 85 -3.71 -7.99 -5.55
CA VAL A 85 -3.15 -7.81 -6.90
C VAL A 85 -1.75 -7.20 -6.82
N LEU A 86 -1.59 -6.11 -6.06
CA LEU A 86 -0.30 -5.44 -5.88
C LEU A 86 0.74 -6.33 -5.17
N THR A 87 0.32 -7.10 -4.17
CA THR A 87 1.19 -8.03 -3.42
C THR A 87 1.71 -9.14 -4.31
N ASN A 88 0.85 -9.69 -5.18
CA ASN A 88 1.27 -10.72 -6.14
C ASN A 88 2.24 -10.15 -7.17
N GLU A 89 2.01 -8.92 -7.64
CA GLU A 89 2.93 -8.24 -8.56
C GLU A 89 4.30 -7.99 -7.92
N LEU A 90 4.34 -7.51 -6.67
CA LEU A 90 5.57 -7.34 -5.91
C LEU A 90 6.36 -8.65 -5.79
N ARG A 91 5.69 -9.76 -5.43
CA ARG A 91 6.33 -11.08 -5.35
C ARG A 91 6.93 -11.49 -6.69
N LEU A 92 6.20 -11.23 -7.77
CA LEU A 92 6.63 -11.58 -9.13
C LEU A 92 7.86 -10.76 -9.54
N ILE A 93 7.85 -9.44 -9.30
CA ILE A 93 8.99 -8.55 -9.55
C ILE A 93 10.23 -9.01 -8.76
N ALA A 94 10.07 -9.30 -7.47
CA ALA A 94 11.16 -9.74 -6.62
C ALA A 94 11.79 -11.06 -7.12
N GLN A 95 10.96 -12.05 -7.48
CA GLN A 95 11.45 -13.33 -7.99
C GLN A 95 12.10 -13.23 -9.38
N ARG A 96 11.59 -12.35 -10.26
CA ARG A 96 12.24 -12.07 -11.56
C ARG A 96 13.63 -11.48 -11.36
N TYR A 97 13.77 -10.53 -10.44
CA TYR A 97 15.07 -9.93 -10.13
C TYR A 97 16.05 -10.98 -9.60
N LEU A 98 15.60 -11.80 -8.64
CA LEU A 98 16.39 -12.89 -8.08
C LEU A 98 16.84 -13.88 -9.17
N LEU A 99 15.94 -14.26 -10.09
CA LEU A 99 16.28 -15.15 -11.20
C LEU A 99 17.34 -14.53 -12.13
N GLN A 100 17.23 -13.24 -12.44
CA GLN A 100 18.11 -12.57 -13.39
C GLN A 100 19.49 -12.26 -12.82
N TYR A 101 19.55 -11.77 -11.58
CA TYR A 101 20.79 -11.26 -10.97
C TYR A 101 21.37 -12.19 -9.92
N GLN A 102 20.64 -13.25 -9.52
CA GLN A 102 21.04 -14.19 -8.47
C GLN A 102 21.33 -13.50 -7.12
N GLU A 103 20.71 -12.34 -6.90
CA GLU A 103 20.78 -11.56 -5.67
C GLU A 103 19.37 -11.09 -5.26
N PRO A 104 19.09 -10.90 -3.95
CA PRO A 104 17.82 -10.35 -3.51
C PRO A 104 17.66 -8.91 -4.01
N ILE A 105 16.42 -8.55 -4.39
CA ILE A 105 16.11 -7.21 -4.88
C ILE A 105 16.29 -6.16 -3.77
N PRO A 106 16.96 -5.01 -4.04
CA PRO A 106 17.01 -3.90 -3.10
C PRO A 106 15.61 -3.38 -2.75
N CYS A 107 15.39 -3.00 -1.49
CA CYS A 107 14.06 -2.61 -1.01
C CYS A 107 13.49 -1.42 -1.80
N GLU A 108 14.29 -0.38 -2.01
CA GLU A 108 13.88 0.81 -2.77
C GLU A 108 13.48 0.48 -4.21
N GLN A 109 14.23 -0.42 -4.87
CA GLN A 109 13.96 -0.79 -6.25
C GLN A 109 12.63 -1.53 -6.39
N LEU A 110 12.29 -2.40 -5.44
CA LEU A 110 10.99 -3.08 -5.43
C LEU A 110 9.83 -2.10 -5.22
N VAL A 111 10.00 -1.14 -4.30
CA VAL A 111 8.99 -0.10 -4.03
C VAL A 111 8.78 0.78 -5.26
N THR A 112 9.88 1.22 -5.89
CA THR A 112 9.84 2.08 -7.08
C THR A 112 9.11 1.41 -8.23
N ALA A 113 9.44 0.14 -8.51
CA ALA A 113 8.79 -0.62 -9.59
C ALA A 113 7.27 -0.73 -9.40
N LEU A 114 6.79 -0.92 -8.17
CA LEU A 114 5.35 -0.92 -7.91
C LEU A 114 4.74 0.48 -8.02
N CYS A 115 5.47 1.50 -7.60
CA CYS A 115 5.04 2.89 -7.69
C CYS A 115 4.83 3.32 -9.14
N ASP A 116 5.71 2.91 -10.05
CA ASP A 116 5.52 3.12 -11.50
C ASP A 116 4.25 2.44 -12.02
N ILE A 117 3.93 1.24 -11.53
CA ILE A 117 2.68 0.54 -11.88
C ILE A 117 1.46 1.31 -11.36
N LYS A 118 1.48 1.76 -10.10
CA LYS A 118 0.40 2.59 -9.52
C LYS A 118 0.22 3.87 -10.32
N GLN A 119 1.33 4.52 -10.65
CA GLN A 119 1.38 5.78 -11.38
C GLN A 119 0.80 5.62 -12.80
N ALA A 120 1.12 4.53 -13.50
CA ALA A 120 0.55 4.24 -14.82
C ALA A 120 -0.98 4.16 -14.79
N TYR A 121 -1.59 3.67 -13.71
CA TYR A 121 -3.05 3.63 -13.54
C TYR A 121 -3.68 5.01 -13.30
N THR A 122 -2.88 6.04 -13.00
CA THR A 122 -3.33 7.44 -12.87
C THR A 122 -3.11 8.27 -14.14
N GLN A 123 -2.24 7.82 -15.04
CA GLN A 123 -1.93 8.53 -16.28
C GLN A 123 -2.64 7.97 -17.51
N PHE A 124 -2.83 6.65 -17.58
CA PHE A 124 -3.47 6.00 -18.73
C PHE A 124 -4.97 5.76 -18.45
N GLY A 125 -5.82 6.25 -19.34
CA GLY A 125 -7.28 6.21 -19.18
C GLY A 125 -7.89 4.80 -19.21
N GLY A 126 -9.15 4.71 -18.79
CA GLY A 126 -9.93 3.47 -18.82
C GLY A 126 -9.64 2.51 -17.67
N LYS A 127 -8.82 2.93 -16.68
CA LYS A 127 -8.54 2.19 -15.45
C LYS A 127 -8.70 3.11 -14.24
N ARG A 128 -9.25 2.57 -13.15
CA ARG A 128 -9.33 3.28 -11.87
C ARG A 128 -7.99 3.19 -11.12
N PRO A 129 -7.62 4.21 -10.32
CA PRO A 129 -6.48 4.11 -9.42
C PRO A 129 -6.68 3.01 -8.37
N PHE A 130 -5.58 2.53 -7.80
CA PHE A 130 -5.61 1.56 -6.71
C PHE A 130 -6.00 2.23 -5.39
N GLY A 131 -7.03 1.73 -4.72
CA GLY A 131 -7.48 2.27 -3.43
C GLY A 131 -6.68 1.76 -2.24
N VAL A 132 -5.33 1.72 -2.34
CA VAL A 132 -4.45 1.07 -1.36
C VAL A 132 -3.16 1.86 -1.13
N SER A 133 -2.89 2.16 0.14
CA SER A 133 -1.56 2.54 0.62
C SER A 133 -0.87 1.32 1.22
N LEU A 134 0.43 1.22 0.96
CA LEU A 134 1.28 0.12 1.42
C LEU A 134 2.40 0.69 2.29
N LEU A 135 2.63 0.05 3.43
CA LEU A 135 3.86 0.20 4.21
C LEU A 135 4.76 -0.99 3.94
N TYR A 136 6.01 -0.73 3.58
CA TYR A 136 7.00 -1.75 3.30
C TYR A 136 8.03 -1.74 4.41
N ILE A 137 8.37 -2.92 4.90
CA ILE A 137 9.51 -3.10 5.78
C ILE A 137 10.44 -4.12 5.13
N GLY A 138 11.72 -3.86 5.16
CA GLY A 138 12.70 -4.80 4.65
C GLY A 138 14.09 -4.50 5.13
N TRP A 139 14.98 -5.43 4.84
CA TRP A 139 16.40 -5.29 5.07
C TRP A 139 17.15 -5.54 3.77
N ASP A 140 18.19 -4.75 3.51
CA ASP A 140 19.15 -5.02 2.45
C ASP A 140 20.59 -4.83 2.92
N LYS A 141 21.52 -5.28 2.09
CA LYS A 141 22.97 -5.20 2.34
C LYS A 141 23.55 -3.78 2.25
N HIS A 142 22.83 -2.82 1.65
CA HIS A 142 23.36 -1.51 1.31
C HIS A 142 23.00 -0.43 2.34
N TYR A 143 21.74 -0.39 2.74
CA TYR A 143 21.15 0.60 3.63
C TYR A 143 20.57 -0.03 4.91
N GLY A 144 20.58 -1.36 5.02
CA GLY A 144 20.10 -2.06 6.21
C GLY A 144 18.59 -2.03 6.32
N PHE A 145 18.07 -1.86 7.54
CA PHE A 145 16.63 -1.82 7.79
C PHE A 145 16.00 -0.55 7.24
N GLN A 146 14.98 -0.74 6.41
CA GLN A 146 14.28 0.34 5.71
C GLN A 146 12.78 0.24 5.91
N LEU A 147 12.13 1.40 5.95
CA LEU A 147 10.69 1.56 6.02
C LEU A 147 10.25 2.56 4.94
N TYR A 148 9.39 2.10 4.05
CA TYR A 148 8.82 2.92 2.98
C TYR A 148 7.30 2.97 3.08
N GLN A 149 6.72 4.06 2.62
CA GLN A 149 5.29 4.20 2.40
C GLN A 149 5.05 4.52 0.92
N SER A 150 4.00 3.94 0.34
CA SER A 150 3.49 4.38 -0.97
C SER A 150 1.99 4.63 -0.92
N ASP A 151 1.55 5.62 -1.69
CA ASP A 151 0.15 6.05 -1.77
C ASP A 151 -0.46 5.68 -3.14
N PRO A 152 -1.80 5.78 -3.32
CA PRO A 152 -2.49 5.52 -4.59
C PRO A 152 -1.97 6.29 -5.80
N SER A 153 -1.36 7.46 -5.57
CA SER A 153 -0.78 8.32 -6.61
C SER A 153 0.47 7.72 -7.26
N GLY A 154 1.05 6.68 -6.67
CA GLY A 154 2.37 6.18 -7.06
C GLY A 154 3.53 6.98 -6.47
N ASN A 155 3.27 7.90 -5.53
CA ASN A 155 4.35 8.50 -4.75
C ASN A 155 4.83 7.53 -3.66
N TYR A 156 6.14 7.54 -3.36
CA TYR A 156 6.71 6.84 -2.22
C TYR A 156 7.67 7.71 -1.42
N GLY A 157 7.85 7.38 -0.14
CA GLY A 157 8.81 8.06 0.73
C GLY A 157 9.38 7.12 1.78
N GLY A 158 10.64 7.34 2.16
CA GLY A 158 11.32 6.65 3.25
C GLY A 158 11.02 7.31 4.59
N TRP A 159 10.82 6.50 5.64
CA TRP A 159 10.43 6.97 6.96
C TRP A 159 11.20 6.25 8.06
N LYS A 160 11.42 6.92 9.19
CA LYS A 160 11.92 6.28 10.42
C LYS A 160 10.80 5.62 11.23
N ALA A 161 9.64 6.29 11.24
CA ALA A 161 8.40 5.81 11.81
C ALA A 161 7.24 6.49 11.08
N THR A 162 6.24 5.72 10.65
CA THR A 162 5.03 6.24 10.01
C THR A 162 3.84 5.31 10.31
N CYS A 163 2.63 5.77 10.00
CA CYS A 163 1.39 5.04 10.18
C CYS A 163 0.44 5.36 9.02
N ILE A 164 -0.30 4.35 8.55
CA ILE A 164 -1.31 4.50 7.49
C ILE A 164 -2.68 4.01 7.98
N GLY A 165 -3.75 4.52 7.36
CA GLY A 165 -5.14 4.13 7.64
C GLY A 165 -5.89 5.14 8.52
N ASN A 166 -6.98 4.67 9.13
CA ASN A 166 -7.84 5.49 9.98
C ASN A 166 -7.07 6.08 11.17
N ASN A 167 -7.31 7.36 11.47
CA ASN A 167 -6.69 8.09 12.58
C ASN A 167 -5.13 8.16 12.52
N SER A 168 -4.56 7.99 11.33
CA SER A 168 -3.11 8.04 11.10
C SER A 168 -2.49 9.39 11.47
N ALA A 169 -3.19 10.52 11.29
CA ALA A 169 -2.69 11.84 11.65
C ALA A 169 -2.35 11.97 13.15
N ALA A 170 -3.21 11.44 14.04
CA ALA A 170 -2.95 11.41 15.47
C ALA A 170 -1.81 10.44 15.81
N ALA A 171 -1.77 9.27 15.16
CA ALA A 171 -0.69 8.28 15.33
C ALA A 171 0.68 8.86 14.98
N VAL A 172 0.79 9.52 13.83
CA VAL A 172 2.02 10.16 13.35
C VAL A 172 2.47 11.28 14.30
N SER A 173 1.54 12.06 14.85
CA SER A 173 1.86 13.09 15.85
C SER A 173 2.50 12.48 17.10
N MET A 174 1.93 11.40 17.63
CA MET A 174 2.50 10.69 18.78
C MET A 174 3.85 10.04 18.47
N LEU A 175 3.98 9.44 17.28
CA LEU A 175 5.26 8.88 16.81
C LEU A 175 6.34 9.95 16.77
N LYS A 176 6.04 11.15 16.26
CA LYS A 176 7.00 12.27 16.21
C LYS A 176 7.44 12.76 17.59
N GLN A 177 6.58 12.67 18.60
CA GLN A 177 6.88 13.11 19.97
C GLN A 177 7.70 12.08 20.75
N ASP A 178 7.32 10.81 20.64
CA ASP A 178 7.88 9.74 21.47
C ASP A 178 9.09 9.03 20.82
N TYR A 179 9.24 9.11 19.49
CA TYR A 179 10.35 8.47 18.77
C TYR A 179 11.66 9.26 18.97
N LYS A 180 12.71 8.55 19.40
CA LYS A 180 14.05 9.09 19.54
C LYS A 180 15.03 8.34 18.64
N GLU A 181 15.73 9.09 17.80
CA GLU A 181 16.70 8.52 16.87
C GLU A 181 17.95 8.02 17.61
N GLY A 182 18.42 6.83 17.27
CA GLY A 182 19.65 6.23 17.83
C GLY A 182 19.51 5.61 19.23
N GLU A 183 18.48 5.96 20.00
CA GLU A 183 18.28 5.45 21.38
C GLU A 183 17.28 4.29 21.48
N MET A 184 16.51 4.03 20.40
CA MET A 184 15.44 3.03 20.42
C MET A 184 15.96 1.61 20.18
N THR A 185 15.72 0.74 21.16
CA THR A 185 15.85 -0.72 21.02
C THR A 185 14.58 -1.31 20.41
N LEU A 186 14.67 -2.50 19.81
CA LEU A 186 13.52 -3.19 19.20
C LEU A 186 12.34 -3.36 20.19
N LYS A 187 12.63 -3.72 21.44
CA LYS A 187 11.60 -3.86 22.50
C LYS A 187 10.91 -2.53 22.81
N SER A 188 11.68 -1.44 22.87
CA SER A 188 11.15 -0.10 23.10
C SER A 188 10.30 0.38 21.90
N ALA A 189 10.75 0.08 20.67
CA ALA A 189 10.01 0.37 19.45
C ALA A 189 8.65 -0.36 19.41
N LEU A 190 8.64 -1.63 19.79
CA LEU A 190 7.42 -2.44 19.86
C LEU A 190 6.45 -1.88 20.92
N ALA A 191 6.96 -1.56 22.11
CA ALA A 191 6.15 -0.95 23.18
C ALA A 191 5.55 0.40 22.74
N LEU A 192 6.32 1.21 22.01
CA LEU A 192 5.86 2.47 21.44
C LEU A 192 4.77 2.24 20.38
N ALA A 193 4.95 1.27 19.48
CA ALA A 193 3.95 0.92 18.48
C ALA A 193 2.63 0.48 19.13
N ILE A 194 2.68 -0.36 20.16
CA ILE A 194 1.49 -0.78 20.93
C ILE A 194 0.83 0.40 21.63
N LYS A 195 1.61 1.30 22.26
CA LYS A 195 1.11 2.51 22.92
C LYS A 195 0.37 3.42 21.93
N VAL A 196 0.94 3.62 20.74
CA VAL A 196 0.32 4.43 19.67
C VAL A 196 -0.96 3.77 19.19
N LEU A 197 -0.94 2.47 18.88
CA LEU A 197 -2.12 1.72 18.44
C LEU A 197 -3.25 1.79 19.47
N ASN A 198 -2.96 1.56 20.76
CA ASN A 198 -3.94 1.64 21.83
C ASN A 198 -4.63 3.01 21.93
N LYS A 199 -3.90 4.09 21.66
CA LYS A 199 -4.44 5.46 21.72
C LYS A 199 -5.20 5.84 20.46
N THR A 200 -4.87 5.28 19.30
CA THR A 200 -5.52 5.62 18.02
C THR A 200 -6.69 4.73 17.67
N MET A 201 -6.84 3.58 18.32
CA MET A 201 -7.99 2.71 18.11
C MET A 201 -9.23 3.22 18.86
N ASP A 202 -10.35 3.31 18.14
CA ASP A 202 -11.66 3.65 18.69
C ASP A 202 -12.33 2.49 19.47
N VAL A 203 -11.58 1.44 19.83
CA VAL A 203 -12.09 0.23 20.49
C VAL A 203 -11.62 0.23 21.94
N SER A 204 -12.56 0.02 22.87
CA SER A 204 -12.34 0.17 24.31
C SER A 204 -11.30 -0.77 24.93
N LYS A 205 -10.92 -1.88 24.27
CA LYS A 205 -9.85 -2.81 24.68
C LYS A 205 -9.19 -3.47 23.47
N LEU A 206 -7.86 -3.51 23.45
CA LEU A 206 -7.06 -4.26 22.48
C LEU A 206 -6.94 -5.71 22.99
N SER A 207 -7.48 -6.67 22.23
CA SER A 207 -7.28 -8.10 22.50
C SER A 207 -6.15 -8.62 21.60
N ALA A 208 -5.33 -9.55 22.10
CA ALA A 208 -4.21 -10.15 21.37
C ALA A 208 -4.59 -10.77 20.01
N GLU A 209 -5.88 -11.03 19.79
CA GLU A 209 -6.45 -11.57 18.55
C GLU A 209 -6.60 -10.51 17.45
N LYS A 210 -6.67 -9.23 17.80
CA LYS A 210 -6.90 -8.13 16.83
C LYS A 210 -5.59 -7.47 16.34
N GLY A 211 -4.48 -7.73 17.02
CA GLY A 211 -3.17 -7.19 16.69
C GLY A 211 -2.36 -8.13 15.80
N GLU A 212 -1.83 -7.59 14.70
CA GLU A 212 -0.76 -8.23 13.92
C GLU A 212 0.51 -7.40 14.07
N SER A 213 1.60 -8.09 14.39
CA SER A 213 2.93 -7.52 14.47
C SER A 213 3.91 -8.42 13.75
N LEU A 214 4.91 -7.82 13.13
CA LEU A 214 5.99 -8.51 12.43
C LEU A 214 7.30 -7.89 12.89
N GLU A 215 8.24 -8.74 13.31
CA GLU A 215 9.60 -8.30 13.65
C GLU A 215 10.52 -8.58 12.45
N PRO A 216 11.42 -7.65 12.07
CA PRO A 216 12.32 -7.85 10.93
C PRO A 216 13.21 -9.11 11.05
N GLY A 217 13.53 -9.53 12.28
CA GLY A 217 14.35 -10.72 12.54
C GLY A 217 13.61 -12.05 12.44
N SER A 218 12.28 -12.06 12.24
CA SER A 218 11.47 -13.28 12.16
C SER A 218 11.02 -13.64 10.75
N LEU A 219 11.49 -12.94 9.71
CA LEU A 219 11.03 -13.19 8.33
C LEU A 219 11.45 -14.57 7.77
N GLY A 220 12.44 -15.24 8.36
CA GLY A 220 12.86 -16.60 8.00
C GLY A 220 11.91 -17.71 8.47
N ASP A 221 11.18 -17.48 9.56
CA ASP A 221 10.19 -18.43 10.08
C ASP A 221 8.80 -18.08 9.54
N ARG A 222 8.09 -19.08 9.00
CA ARG A 222 6.79 -18.92 8.31
C ARG A 222 5.64 -18.40 9.19
N ASP A 223 5.90 -18.15 10.46
CA ASP A 223 4.87 -17.79 11.41
C ASP A 223 4.92 -16.28 11.67
N SER A 224 3.94 -15.56 11.10
CA SER A 224 3.38 -14.36 11.75
C SER A 224 3.39 -14.60 13.26
N ILE A 225 3.95 -13.68 14.06
CA ILE A 225 4.20 -13.85 15.50
C ILE A 225 3.15 -14.76 16.14
N SER A 226 3.56 -15.97 16.53
CA SER A 226 2.63 -17.01 16.98
C SER A 226 1.70 -16.46 18.06
N LYS A 227 0.44 -16.91 18.09
CA LYS A 227 -0.57 -16.44 19.07
C LYS A 227 -0.07 -16.45 20.52
N LYS A 228 0.92 -17.29 20.84
CA LYS A 228 1.63 -17.33 22.14
C LYS A 228 2.50 -16.10 22.40
N LYS A 229 3.34 -15.68 21.44
CA LYS A 229 4.16 -14.45 21.58
C LYS A 229 3.29 -13.18 21.60
N LYS A 230 2.17 -13.15 20.87
CA LYS A 230 1.24 -12.00 20.89
C LYS A 230 0.64 -11.73 22.29
N LYS A 231 0.33 -12.77 23.07
CA LYS A 231 -0.18 -12.65 24.45
C LYS A 231 0.85 -12.13 25.46
N GLU A 232 2.13 -12.15 25.12
CA GLU A 232 3.19 -11.64 26.00
C GLU A 232 3.34 -10.12 25.89
N TYR A 233 2.89 -9.55 24.76
CA TYR A 233 2.97 -8.12 24.46
C TYR A 233 1.67 -7.33 24.69
N PHE A 234 0.52 -8.01 24.77
CA PHE A 234 -0.81 -7.44 25.00
C PHE A 234 -1.42 -7.96 26.30
#